data_AF-A0A5B2W6B0-F1
#
_entry.id   AF-A0A5B2W6B0-F1
#
_cell.length_a   1.000
_cell.length_b   1.000
_cell.length_c   1.000
_cell.angle_alpha   90.00
_cell.angle_beta   90.00
_cell.angle_gamma   90.00
#
_symmetry.space_group_name_H-M   'P 1'
#
loop_
_entity.id
_entity.type
_entity.pdbx_description
1 polymer ?
#
loop_
_entity_poly.entity_id
_entity_poly.type
_entity_poly.pdbx_seq_one_letter_code
_entity_poly.pdbx_strand_id
1 'polypeptide(L)'
;MMIEKKLEEINFLKSQVSALATDKDWDDAFLERVKVDFTYNSNKIEGLTLTYGQTIKLLKDFITPQNAATGELLDLINHQNVLDNVFKNYRSESFTEENIKALHKEHREANHQSYFIEAGISANIYSER
;
A
#
# COMPACT_ATOMS: atom_id res chain seq x y z
N MET A 1 6.26 -28.82 15.89
CA MET A 1 5.74 -28.71 17.28
C MET A 1 5.72 -27.28 17.88
N MET A 2 6.33 -26.25 17.26
CA MET A 2 6.18 -24.84 17.69
C MET A 2 5.26 -24.01 16.77
N ILE A 3 5.21 -24.34 15.48
CA ILE A 3 4.36 -23.65 14.51
C ILE A 3 2.90 -23.97 14.79
N GLU A 4 2.60 -25.23 15.12
CA GLU A 4 1.26 -25.73 15.45
C GLU A 4 0.71 -25.02 16.69
N LYS A 5 1.52 -24.85 17.75
CA LYS A 5 1.12 -24.08 18.95
C LYS A 5 0.86 -22.61 18.63
N LYS A 6 1.67 -21.99 17.78
CA LYS A 6 1.45 -20.60 17.33
C LYS A 6 0.17 -20.48 16.49
N LEU A 7 -0.13 -21.47 15.66
CA LEU A 7 -1.37 -21.52 14.89
C LEU A 7 -2.59 -21.67 15.81
N GLU A 8 -2.50 -22.52 16.82
CA GLU A 8 -3.54 -22.64 17.86
C GLU A 8 -3.77 -21.31 18.58
N GLU A 9 -2.70 -20.63 18.98
CA GLU A 9 -2.74 -19.31 19.62
C GLU A 9 -3.37 -18.25 18.70
N ILE A 10 -2.96 -18.17 17.44
CA ILE A 10 -3.54 -17.26 16.44
C ILE A 10 -5.04 -17.50 16.27
N ASN A 11 -5.45 -18.76 16.14
CA ASN A 11 -6.86 -19.13 15.98
C ASN A 11 -7.68 -18.79 17.23
N PHE A 12 -7.11 -18.99 18.42
CA PHE A 12 -7.74 -18.63 19.68
C PHE A 12 -7.89 -17.12 19.85
N LEU A 13 -6.88 -16.32 19.51
CA LEU A 13 -6.98 -14.86 19.55
C LEU A 13 -7.98 -14.34 18.52
N LYS A 14 -7.99 -14.92 17.31
CA LYS A 14 -8.95 -14.58 16.26
C LYS A 14 -10.39 -14.82 16.73
N SER A 15 -10.67 -15.94 17.41
CA SER A 15 -12.03 -16.23 17.90
C SER A 15 -12.48 -15.23 18.98
N GLN A 16 -11.59 -14.81 19.87
CA GLN A 16 -11.88 -13.76 20.85
C GLN A 16 -12.20 -12.42 20.18
N VAL A 17 -11.44 -12.03 19.15
CA VAL A 17 -11.73 -10.81 18.38
C VAL A 17 -13.07 -10.93 17.66
N SER A 18 -13.36 -12.08 17.02
CA SER A 18 -14.64 -12.32 16.36
C SER A 18 -15.84 -12.29 17.31
N ALA A 19 -15.68 -12.74 18.55
CA ALA A 19 -16.74 -12.70 19.56
C ALA A 19 -17.04 -11.28 20.06
N LEU A 20 -16.04 -10.37 20.01
CA LEU A 20 -16.19 -8.97 20.37
C LEU A 20 -16.60 -8.09 19.19
N ALA A 21 -16.36 -8.55 17.96
CA ALA A 21 -16.77 -7.86 16.75
C ALA A 21 -18.30 -7.82 16.70
N THR A 22 -18.88 -6.64 16.88
CA THR A 22 -20.25 -6.38 16.45
C THR A 22 -20.30 -6.53 14.92
N ASP A 23 -21.41 -6.98 14.34
CA ASP A 23 -21.66 -7.02 12.87
C ASP A 23 -21.57 -5.64 12.16
N LYS A 24 -21.03 -4.62 12.82
CA LYS A 24 -20.66 -3.35 12.21
C LYS A 24 -19.57 -3.59 11.19
N ASP A 25 -19.83 -3.08 9.99
CA ASP A 25 -18.80 -2.90 9.00
C ASP A 25 -17.69 -1.98 9.53
N TRP A 26 -16.50 -2.12 8.95
CA TRP A 26 -15.40 -1.22 9.23
C TRP A 26 -15.76 0.18 8.74
N ASP A 27 -15.56 1.18 9.59
CA ASP A 27 -15.77 2.56 9.18
C ASP A 27 -14.65 3.07 8.28
N ASP A 28 -14.94 4.15 7.56
CA ASP A 28 -14.01 4.74 6.60
C ASP A 28 -12.69 5.16 7.28
N ALA A 29 -12.75 5.64 8.53
CA ALA A 29 -11.57 6.07 9.27
C ALA A 29 -10.64 4.90 9.60
N PHE A 30 -11.20 3.75 9.98
CA PHE A 30 -10.46 2.53 10.19
C PHE A 30 -9.85 2.03 8.88
N LEU A 31 -10.63 1.96 7.80
CA LEU A 31 -10.15 1.52 6.48
C LEU A 31 -9.03 2.42 5.97
N GLU A 32 -9.16 3.74 6.12
CA GLU A 32 -8.14 4.71 5.72
C GLU A 32 -6.84 4.50 6.51
N ARG A 33 -6.94 4.28 7.83
CA ARG A 33 -5.78 3.96 8.66
C ARG A 33 -5.09 2.68 8.22
N VAL A 34 -5.87 1.61 7.99
CA VAL A 34 -5.33 0.32 7.54
C VAL A 34 -4.59 0.49 6.21
N LYS A 35 -5.14 1.25 5.26
CA LYS A 35 -4.48 1.49 3.98
C LYS A 35 -3.15 2.24 4.15
N VAL A 36 -3.11 3.30 4.95
CA VAL A 36 -1.88 4.05 5.22
C VAL A 36 -0.82 3.17 5.90
N ASP A 37 -1.23 2.40 6.92
CA ASP A 37 -0.33 1.51 7.65
C ASP A 37 0.24 0.43 6.72
N PHE A 38 -0.60 -0.14 5.85
CA PHE A 38 -0.18 -1.17 4.91
C PHE A 38 0.74 -0.59 3.82
N THR A 39 0.41 0.57 3.25
CA THR A 39 1.25 1.25 2.25
C THR A 39 2.62 1.57 2.83
N TYR A 40 2.72 2.13 4.04
CA TYR A 40 4.00 2.41 4.67
C TYR A 40 4.83 1.13 4.89
N ASN A 41 4.24 0.11 5.54
CA ASN A 41 4.99 -1.06 5.93
C ASN A 41 5.44 -1.91 4.73
N SER A 42 4.60 -2.05 3.69
CA SER A 42 4.97 -2.81 2.48
C SER A 42 6.12 -2.13 1.74
N ASN A 43 6.00 -0.84 1.45
CA ASN A 43 7.06 -0.07 0.80
C ASN A 43 8.34 -0.03 1.64
N LYS A 44 8.23 -0.04 2.98
CA LYS A 44 9.41 -0.10 3.86
C LYS A 44 10.16 -1.43 3.73
N ILE A 45 9.45 -2.54 3.55
CA ILE A 45 10.04 -3.85 3.29
C ILE A 45 10.75 -3.87 1.93
N GLU A 46 10.20 -3.17 0.93
CA GLU A 46 10.75 -3.03 -0.42
C GLU A 46 11.96 -2.07 -0.50
N GLY A 47 12.25 -1.35 0.58
CA GLY A 47 13.45 -0.53 0.73
C GLY A 47 13.22 0.97 0.65
N LEU A 48 11.98 1.43 0.57
CA LEU A 48 11.69 2.86 0.54
C LEU A 48 12.08 3.55 1.85
N THR A 49 12.56 4.78 1.72
CA THR A 49 13.22 5.51 2.80
C THR A 49 12.28 6.42 3.58
N LEU A 50 11.10 6.74 3.02
CA LEU A 50 10.11 7.60 3.67
C LEU A 50 9.76 7.10 5.08
N THR A 51 9.62 8.05 5.99
CA THR A 51 9.13 7.81 7.35
C THR A 51 7.60 7.73 7.36
N TYR A 52 7.04 7.09 8.38
CA TYR A 52 5.59 7.00 8.56
C TYR A 52 4.89 8.37 8.55
N GLY A 53 5.50 9.38 9.19
CA GLY A 53 4.97 10.74 9.19
C GLY A 53 5.00 11.41 7.81
N GLN A 54 6.02 11.14 7.00
CA GLN A 54 6.07 11.60 5.61
C GLN A 54 5.02 10.89 4.74
N THR A 55 4.80 9.58 4.96
CA THR A 55 3.73 8.83 4.30
C THR A 55 2.35 9.40 4.61
N ILE A 56 2.04 9.69 5.88
CA ILE A 56 0.77 10.32 6.26
C ILE A 56 0.61 11.66 5.56
N LYS A 57 1.62 12.54 5.63
CA LYS A 57 1.57 13.87 5.02
C LYS A 57 1.36 13.80 3.51
N LEU A 58 2.00 12.84 2.85
CA LEU A 58 1.84 12.63 1.42
C LEU A 58 0.41 12.17 1.08
N LEU A 59 -0.08 11.12 1.76
CA LEU A 59 -1.32 10.44 1.39
C LEU A 59 -2.59 11.15 1.90
N LYS A 60 -2.52 11.84 3.05
CA LYS A 60 -3.67 12.49 3.67
C LYS A 60 -3.71 14.00 3.43
N ASP A 61 -2.55 14.64 3.54
CA ASP A 61 -2.46 16.11 3.49
C ASP A 61 -2.01 16.61 2.10
N PHE A 62 -1.68 15.70 1.18
CA PHE A 62 -1.11 16.01 -0.14
C PHE A 62 0.16 16.88 -0.07
N ILE A 63 0.92 16.73 1.02
CA ILE A 63 2.17 17.46 1.26
C ILE A 63 3.34 16.58 0.82
N THR A 64 4.05 17.01 -0.22
CA THR A 64 5.26 16.35 -0.70
C THR A 64 6.40 16.45 0.31
N PRO A 65 6.96 15.33 0.79
CA PRO A 65 8.16 15.33 1.63
C PRO A 65 9.36 15.96 0.91
N GLN A 66 10.11 16.80 1.62
CA GLN A 66 11.37 17.34 1.11
C GLN A 66 12.41 16.20 1.00
N ASN A 67 13.22 16.24 -0.06
CA ASN A 67 14.32 15.31 -0.34
C ASN A 67 13.92 13.85 -0.60
N ALA A 68 12.64 13.55 -0.84
CA ALA A 68 12.22 12.23 -1.31
C ALA A 68 12.46 12.13 -2.82
N ALA A 69 12.92 10.96 -3.29
CA ALA A 69 13.02 10.72 -4.72
C ALA A 69 11.62 10.67 -5.34
N THR A 70 11.44 11.26 -6.53
CA THR A 70 10.15 11.25 -7.22
C THR A 70 9.61 9.83 -7.42
N GLY A 71 10.50 8.87 -7.73
CA GLY A 71 10.10 7.47 -7.85
C GLY A 71 9.51 6.88 -6.58
N GLU A 72 10.15 7.12 -5.42
CA GLU A 72 9.62 6.66 -4.13
C GLU A 72 8.24 7.25 -3.81
N LEU A 73 8.01 8.52 -4.17
CA LEU A 73 6.71 9.16 -3.97
C LEU A 73 5.62 8.52 -4.84
N LEU A 74 5.96 8.24 -6.09
CA LEU A 74 5.06 7.56 -7.02
C LEU A 74 4.74 6.16 -6.54
N ASP A 75 5.74 5.37 -6.14
CA ASP A 75 5.56 4.01 -5.64
C ASP A 75 4.59 3.96 -4.44
N LEU A 76 4.70 4.91 -3.49
CA LEU A 76 3.74 5.04 -2.39
C LEU A 76 2.31 5.34 -2.85
N ILE A 77 2.14 6.32 -3.74
CA ILE A 77 0.82 6.72 -4.27
C ILE A 77 0.20 5.55 -5.04
N ASN A 78 1.01 4.87 -5.83
CA ASN A 78 0.60 3.74 -6.65
C ASN A 78 0.16 2.55 -5.79
N HIS A 79 0.95 2.24 -4.76
CA HIS A 79 0.60 1.21 -3.80
C HIS A 79 -0.72 1.54 -3.08
N GLN A 80 -0.93 2.80 -2.69
CA GLN A 80 -2.19 3.25 -2.07
C GLN A 80 -3.38 3.06 -3.02
N ASN A 81 -3.25 3.38 -4.31
CA ASN A 81 -4.30 3.19 -5.31
C ASN A 81 -4.67 1.70 -5.47
N VAL A 82 -3.67 0.81 -5.50
CA VAL A 82 -3.90 -0.64 -5.53
C VAL A 82 -4.70 -1.09 -4.30
N LEU A 83 -4.37 -0.59 -3.11
CA LEU A 83 -5.16 -0.87 -1.91
C LEU A 83 -6.59 -0.33 -2.01
N ASP A 84 -6.80 0.86 -2.58
CA ASP A 84 -8.15 1.37 -2.81
C ASP A 84 -8.98 0.43 -3.68
N ASN A 85 -8.38 -0.24 -4.67
CA ASN A 85 -9.05 -1.24 -5.48
C ASN A 85 -9.35 -2.53 -4.69
N VAL A 86 -8.38 -3.03 -3.92
CA VAL A 86 -8.57 -4.20 -3.04
C VAL A 86 -9.71 -3.97 -2.06
N PHE A 87 -9.71 -2.83 -1.36
CA PHE A 87 -10.71 -2.49 -0.35
C PHE A 87 -12.07 -2.06 -0.95
N LYS A 88 -12.18 -1.81 -2.26
CA LYS A 88 -13.49 -1.69 -2.92
C LYS A 88 -14.20 -3.04 -3.06
N ASN A 89 -13.43 -4.13 -3.16
CA ASN A 89 -13.94 -5.46 -3.50
C ASN A 89 -13.64 -6.54 -2.44
N TYR A 90 -13.15 -6.16 -1.25
CA TYR A 90 -12.66 -7.11 -0.24
C TYR A 90 -13.71 -8.08 0.33
N ARG A 91 -15.01 -7.77 0.14
CA ARG A 91 -16.12 -8.67 0.49
C ARG A 91 -16.51 -9.62 -0.63
N SER A 92 -15.90 -9.54 -1.81
CA SER A 92 -16.15 -10.45 -2.92
C SER A 92 -15.81 -11.88 -2.51
N GLU A 93 -16.76 -12.80 -2.65
CA GLU A 93 -16.58 -14.21 -2.32
C GLU A 93 -15.67 -14.95 -3.32
N SER A 94 -15.50 -14.39 -4.52
CA SER A 94 -14.60 -14.95 -5.54
C SER A 94 -13.46 -13.99 -5.87
N PHE A 95 -12.26 -14.56 -5.88
CA PHE A 95 -11.02 -13.92 -6.30
C PHE A 95 -10.49 -14.70 -7.50
N THR A 96 -10.50 -14.07 -8.68
CA THR A 96 -10.20 -14.72 -9.96
C THR A 96 -8.78 -14.36 -10.45
N GLU A 97 -8.26 -15.16 -11.39
CA GLU A 97 -7.00 -14.84 -12.08
C GLU A 97 -7.05 -13.45 -12.76
N GLU A 98 -8.21 -13.07 -13.30
CA GLU A 98 -8.41 -11.75 -13.90
C GLU A 98 -8.25 -10.64 -12.86
N ASN A 99 -8.78 -10.82 -11.64
CA ASN A 99 -8.56 -9.87 -10.55
C ASN A 99 -7.07 -9.73 -10.20
N ILE A 100 -6.33 -10.84 -10.15
CA ILE A 100 -4.88 -10.83 -9.89
C ILE A 100 -4.15 -10.07 -10.99
N LYS A 101 -4.46 -10.34 -12.26
CA LYS A 101 -3.84 -9.66 -13.40
C LYS A 101 -4.16 -8.16 -13.42
N ALA A 102 -5.39 -7.79 -13.05
CA ALA A 102 -5.79 -6.39 -12.95
C ALA A 102 -4.99 -5.64 -11.87
N LEU A 103 -4.89 -6.21 -10.66
CA LEU A 103 -4.10 -5.63 -9.56
C LEU A 103 -2.61 -5.50 -9.94
N HIS A 104 -2.05 -6.54 -10.57
CA HIS A 104 -0.65 -6.49 -11.03
C HIS A 104 -0.44 -5.46 -12.15
N LYS A 105 -1.40 -5.31 -13.07
CA LYS A 105 -1.35 -4.29 -14.13
C LYS A 105 -1.37 -2.90 -13.53
N GLU A 106 -2.28 -2.63 -12.59
CA GLU A 106 -2.38 -1.35 -11.89
C GLU A 106 -1.07 -1.00 -11.16
N HIS A 107 -0.47 -1.97 -10.47
CA HIS A 107 0.83 -1.78 -9.84
C HIS A 107 1.96 -1.50 -10.86
N ARG A 108 2.00 -2.23 -11.99
CA ARG A 108 3.07 -2.07 -13.00
C ARG A 108 2.95 -0.81 -13.86
N GLU A 109 1.76 -0.45 -14.34
CA GLU A 109 1.56 0.76 -15.14
C GLU A 109 2.03 2.00 -14.40
N ALA A 110 1.88 1.97 -13.09
CA ALA A 110 2.29 3.01 -12.18
C ALA A 110 3.82 3.04 -11.96
N ASN A 111 4.47 1.87 -11.88
CA ASN A 111 5.94 1.77 -11.84
C ASN A 111 6.60 2.24 -13.15
N HIS A 112 5.97 1.97 -14.32
CA HIS A 112 6.49 2.46 -15.61
C HIS A 112 6.52 3.99 -15.69
N GLN A 113 5.53 4.69 -15.12
CA GLN A 113 5.52 6.16 -15.07
C GLN A 113 6.67 6.74 -14.24
N SER A 114 7.05 6.08 -13.15
CA SER A 114 8.22 6.42 -12.34
C SER A 114 9.52 6.40 -13.18
N TYR A 115 9.77 5.30 -13.91
CA TYR A 115 10.95 5.19 -14.78
C TYR A 115 11.01 6.24 -15.90
N PHE A 116 9.87 6.57 -16.54
CA PHE A 116 9.84 7.58 -17.59
C PHE A 116 10.10 9.00 -17.07
N ILE A 117 9.60 9.32 -15.87
CA ILE A 117 9.83 10.63 -15.24
C ILE A 117 11.30 10.76 -14.82
N GLU A 118 11.88 9.74 -14.18
CA GLU A 118 13.29 9.76 -13.78
C GLU A 118 14.25 9.84 -14.97
N ALA A 119 13.96 9.11 -16.06
CA ALA A 119 14.72 9.18 -17.30
C ALA A 119 14.60 10.57 -17.96
N GLY A 120 13.41 11.17 -17.98
CA GLY A 120 13.16 12.50 -18.53
C GLY A 120 13.85 13.62 -17.74
N ILE A 121 13.81 13.56 -16.40
CA ILE A 121 14.51 14.53 -15.54
C ILE A 121 16.02 14.41 -15.71
N SER A 122 16.55 13.18 -15.74
CA SER A 122 17.99 12.94 -15.94
C SER A 122 18.45 13.50 -17.29
N ALA A 123 17.70 13.26 -18.38
CA ALA A 123 18.04 13.75 -19.71
C ALA A 123 18.09 15.28 -19.80
N ASN A 124 17.20 16.00 -19.10
CA ASN A 124 17.20 17.47 -19.05
C ASN A 124 18.38 18.04 -18.24
N ILE A 125 18.79 17.39 -17.16
CA ILE A 125 19.96 17.85 -16.37
C ILE A 125 21.27 17.74 -17.16
N TYR A 126 21.38 16.74 -18.05
CA TYR A 126 22.56 16.55 -18.89
C TYR A 126 22.56 17.41 -20.17
N SER A 127 21.41 17.94 -20.61
CA SER A 127 21.34 18.84 -21.77
C SER A 127 21.56 20.33 -21.43
N GLU A 128 21.50 20.70 -20.15
CA GLU A 128 21.76 22.05 -19.65
C GLU A 128 23.22 22.27 -19.17
N ARG A 129 24.16 21.38 -19.52
CA ARG A 129 25.60 21.52 -19.24
C ARG A 129 26.43 21.69 -20.51
#